data_AF-A0A354GPN9-F1
#
_entry.id   AF-A0A354GPN9-F1
#
_cell.length_a   1.000
_cell.length_b   1.000
_cell.length_c   1.000
_cell.angle_alpha   90.00
_cell.angle_beta   90.00
_cell.angle_gamma   90.00
#
_symmetry.space_group_name_H-M   'P 1'
#
loop_
_entity.id
_entity.type
_entity.pdbx_description
1 polymer ?
#
loop_
_entity_poly.entity_id
_entity_poly.type
_entity_poly.pdbx_seq_one_letter_code
_entity_poly.pdbx_strand_id
1 'polypeptide(L)'
;MVTDLPDQDVYEVRVYDEKRHCRFVAAVEIVSPANKDRPEQRRAFVSKCAGLLQERVSVVIVDVVTTRTQNLYGELLDLIGHSDPSLSPEPPPLYVAACRLAKRANEWLLETWAQSLGLGGSLPTVPLWLADDLAVPLELDDSYEQSCGILSIP
;
A
#
# COMPACT_ATOMS: atom_id res chain seq x y z
N MET A 1 23.24 6.43 -24.10
CA MET A 1 22.43 7.16 -23.12
C MET A 1 22.40 6.31 -21.86
N VAL A 2 23.03 6.77 -20.79
CA VAL A 2 22.88 6.15 -19.47
C VAL A 2 21.61 6.78 -18.90
N THR A 3 20.55 5.99 -18.78
CA THR A 3 19.33 6.41 -18.09
C THR A 3 19.57 6.19 -16.61
N ASP A 4 19.75 7.28 -15.87
CA ASP A 4 19.71 7.24 -14.42
C ASP A 4 18.28 6.86 -14.03
N LEU A 5 18.11 5.65 -13.50
CA LEU A 5 16.85 5.27 -12.86
C LEU A 5 16.73 6.21 -11.65
N PRO A 6 15.64 7.00 -11.53
CA PRO A 6 15.49 7.83 -10.34
C PRO A 6 15.56 6.91 -9.12
N ASP A 7 16.43 7.25 -8.17
CA ASP A 7 16.37 6.70 -6.82
C ASP A 7 14.96 6.98 -6.32
N GLN A 8 14.10 5.98 -6.45
CA GLN A 8 12.82 6.01 -5.77
C GLN A 8 13.21 5.74 -4.33
N ASP A 9 13.05 6.74 -3.46
CA ASP A 9 13.02 6.54 -2.01
C ASP A 9 11.81 5.65 -1.71
N VAL A 10 11.98 4.34 -1.94
CA VAL A 10 10.97 3.30 -1.76
C VAL A 10 11.18 2.72 -0.38
N TYR A 11 10.22 2.99 0.50
CA TYR A 11 10.12 2.31 1.78
C TYR A 11 9.11 1.17 1.59
N GLU A 12 9.62 -0.02 1.30
CA GLU A 12 8.81 -1.22 1.05
C GLU A 12 9.20 -2.35 1.99
N VAL A 13 8.21 -3.02 2.56
CA VAL A 13 8.39 -4.32 3.24
C VAL A 13 7.88 -5.42 2.32
N ARG A 14 8.72 -6.43 2.05
CA ARG A 14 8.37 -7.58 1.22
C ARG A 14 8.18 -8.83 2.03
N VAL A 15 7.09 -9.55 1.78
CA VAL A 15 6.76 -10.80 2.47
C VAL A 15 6.82 -11.98 1.50
N TYR A 16 7.57 -13.00 1.90
CA TYR A 16 7.80 -14.20 1.11
C TYR A 16 7.25 -15.44 1.83
N ASP A 17 6.62 -16.34 1.06
CA ASP A 17 6.24 -17.68 1.54
C ASP A 17 7.41 -18.65 1.31
N GLU A 18 8.19 -18.90 2.36
CA GLU A 18 9.34 -19.82 2.31
C GLU A 18 8.96 -21.26 1.97
N LYS A 19 7.73 -21.70 2.28
CA LYS A 19 7.29 -23.09 2.03
C LYS A 19 6.88 -23.29 0.58
N ARG A 20 6.41 -22.24 -0.09
CA ARG A 20 5.99 -22.27 -1.51
C ARG A 20 7.02 -21.58 -2.41
N HIS A 21 8.25 -22.10 -2.46
CA HIS A 21 9.31 -21.62 -3.34
C HIS A 21 9.73 -20.16 -3.13
N CYS A 22 9.67 -19.65 -1.90
CA CYS A 22 9.93 -18.24 -1.61
C CYS A 22 9.11 -17.31 -2.50
N ARG A 23 7.83 -17.64 -2.70
CA ARG A 23 6.93 -16.82 -3.51
C ARG A 23 6.72 -15.48 -2.82
N PHE A 24 6.83 -14.39 -3.58
CA PHE A 24 6.46 -13.06 -3.09
C PHE A 24 4.94 -13.00 -2.95
N VAL A 25 4.43 -12.73 -1.73
CA VAL A 25 2.99 -12.85 -1.42
C VAL A 25 2.36 -11.55 -0.95
N ALA A 26 3.11 -10.65 -0.33
CA ALA A 26 2.60 -9.35 0.07
C ALA A 26 3.68 -8.27 0.11
N ALA A 27 3.28 -7.03 -0.11
CA ALA A 27 4.10 -5.84 0.01
C ALA A 27 3.40 -4.78 0.88
N VAL A 28 4.18 -4.08 1.71
CA VAL A 28 3.73 -2.86 2.40
C VAL A 28 4.53 -1.70 1.82
N GLU A 29 3.87 -0.81 1.08
CA GLU A 29 4.42 0.38 0.46
C GLU A 29 4.13 1.60 1.34
N ILE A 30 5.18 2.22 1.87
CA ILE A 30 5.07 3.47 2.62
C ILE A 30 5.32 4.63 1.64
N VAL A 31 4.33 5.50 1.50
CA VAL A 31 4.38 6.62 0.56
C VAL A 31 5.38 7.67 1.05
N SER A 32 6.30 8.07 0.17
CA SER A 32 7.24 9.16 0.39
C SER A 32 6.78 10.46 -0.30
N PRO A 33 7.26 11.64 0.15
CA PRO A 33 6.92 12.92 -0.51
C PRO A 33 7.24 12.95 -2.01
N ALA A 34 8.31 12.26 -2.43
CA ALA A 34 8.72 12.15 -3.83
C ALA A 34 7.68 11.41 -4.68
N ASN A 35 7.01 10.39 -4.11
CA ASN A 35 5.96 9.67 -4.84
C ASN A 35 4.81 10.59 -5.24
N LYS A 36 4.47 11.59 -4.42
CA LYS A 36 3.40 12.56 -4.69
C LYS A 36 3.85 13.77 -5.51
N ASP A 37 5.13 13.93 -5.80
CA ASP A 37 5.66 15.19 -6.36
C ASP A 37 5.22 15.41 -7.81
N ARG A 38 5.76 14.60 -8.73
CA ARG A 38 5.55 14.77 -10.17
C ARG A 38 4.61 13.69 -10.71
N PRO A 39 3.82 13.97 -11.76
CA PRO A 39 2.89 13.00 -12.34
C PRO A 39 3.54 11.67 -12.73
N GLU A 40 4.79 11.70 -13.21
CA GLU A 40 5.55 10.49 -13.52
C GLU A 40 5.90 9.65 -12.30
N GLN A 41 6.17 10.27 -11.14
CA GLN A 41 6.45 9.54 -9.90
C GLN A 41 5.20 8.88 -9.35
N ARG A 42 4.06 9.58 -9.40
CA ARG A 42 2.75 9.01 -9.04
C ARG A 42 2.41 7.82 -9.92
N ARG A 43 2.51 7.97 -11.24
CA ARG A 43 2.29 6.87 -12.19
C ARG A 43 3.24 5.70 -11.94
N ALA A 44 4.50 5.96 -11.62
CA ALA A 44 5.45 4.87 -11.34
C ALA A 44 5.07 4.08 -10.08
N PHE A 45 4.73 4.77 -8.98
CA PHE A 45 4.25 4.14 -7.75
C PHE A 45 2.97 3.32 -7.98
N VAL A 46 1.99 3.92 -8.65
CA VAL A 46 0.71 3.29 -8.96
C VAL A 46 0.89 2.09 -9.90
N SER A 47 1.76 2.21 -10.91
CA SER A 47 2.05 1.10 -11.84
C SER A 47 2.76 -0.05 -11.14
N LYS A 48 3.66 0.24 -10.17
CA LYS A 48 4.27 -0.77 -9.31
C LYS A 48 3.20 -1.54 -8.54
N CYS A 49 2.33 -0.84 -7.83
CA CYS A 49 1.24 -1.47 -7.06
C CYS A 49 0.31 -2.30 -7.95
N ALA A 50 -0.04 -1.81 -9.14
CA ALA A 50 -0.85 -2.55 -10.11
C ALA A 50 -0.17 -3.84 -10.59
N GLY A 51 1.14 -3.78 -10.86
CA GLY A 51 1.94 -4.96 -11.22
C GLY A 51 1.94 -6.02 -10.13
N LEU A 52 2.12 -5.60 -8.87
CA LEU A 52 2.05 -6.50 -7.71
C LEU A 52 0.67 -7.20 -7.62
N LEU A 53 -0.42 -6.44 -7.78
CA LEU A 53 -1.77 -7.01 -7.75
C LEU A 53 -2.01 -8.01 -8.90
N GLN A 54 -1.49 -7.71 -10.11
CA GLN A 54 -1.55 -8.63 -11.25
C GLN A 54 -0.79 -9.94 -10.99
N GLU A 55 0.32 -9.88 -10.26
CA GLU A 55 1.10 -11.03 -9.81
C GLU A 55 0.48 -11.74 -8.59
N ARG A 56 -0.70 -11.30 -8.14
CA ARG A 56 -1.42 -11.81 -6.96
C ARG A 56 -0.65 -11.61 -5.66
N VAL A 57 0.14 -10.55 -5.60
CA VAL A 57 0.77 -10.04 -4.39
C VAL A 57 -0.21 -9.07 -3.71
N SER A 58 -0.50 -9.30 -2.44
CA SER A 58 -1.28 -8.35 -1.64
C SER A 58 -0.50 -7.06 -1.44
N VAL A 59 -1.12 -5.90 -1.57
CA VAL A 59 -0.45 -4.60 -1.40
C VAL A 59 -1.13 -3.82 -0.28
N VAL A 60 -0.36 -3.38 0.70
CA VAL A 60 -0.79 -2.38 1.69
C VAL A 60 -0.09 -1.07 1.36
N ILE A 61 -0.85 0.00 1.14
CA ILE A 61 -0.36 1.36 0.92
C ILE A 61 -0.57 2.14 2.22
N VAL A 62 0.50 2.68 2.78
CA VAL A 62 0.49 3.52 3.98
C VAL A 62 0.89 4.94 3.59
N ASP A 63 -0.06 5.86 3.63
CA ASP A 63 0.16 7.25 3.21
C ASP A 63 0.08 8.21 4.40
N VAL A 64 1.25 8.64 4.86
CA VAL A 64 1.43 9.59 5.96
C VAL A 64 1.98 10.94 5.49
N VAL A 65 2.04 11.18 4.17
CA VAL A 65 2.64 12.40 3.61
C VAL A 65 1.67 13.57 3.74
N THR A 66 2.01 14.51 4.62
CA THR A 66 1.19 15.70 4.93
C THR A 66 1.44 16.89 4.00
N THR A 67 2.57 16.92 3.31
CA THR A 67 2.98 18.06 2.47
C THR A 67 2.29 18.09 1.10
N ARG A 68 1.58 17.02 0.74
CA ARG A 68 0.93 16.82 -0.57
C ARG A 68 -0.38 16.04 -0.40
N THR A 69 -1.37 16.36 -1.23
CA THR A 69 -2.75 15.87 -1.04
C THR A 69 -3.19 14.80 -2.03
N GLN A 70 -2.35 14.43 -3.00
CA GLN A 70 -2.69 13.41 -3.99
C GLN A 70 -2.92 12.05 -3.32
N ASN A 71 -3.98 11.35 -3.72
CA ASN A 71 -4.34 10.03 -3.20
C ASN A 71 -3.94 8.95 -4.20
N LEU A 72 -2.82 8.27 -3.94
CA LEU A 72 -2.26 7.24 -4.83
C LEU A 72 -3.11 5.96 -4.89
N TYR A 73 -3.88 5.67 -3.84
CA TYR A 73 -4.83 4.56 -3.85
C TYR A 73 -6.00 4.81 -4.82
N GLY A 74 -6.55 6.03 -4.85
CA GLY A 74 -7.52 6.44 -5.85
C GLY A 74 -6.95 6.35 -7.27
N GLU A 75 -5.74 6.88 -7.50
CA GLU A 75 -5.07 6.76 -8.79
C GLU A 75 -4.81 5.29 -9.19
N LEU A 76 -4.56 4.39 -8.22
CA LEU A 76 -4.44 2.96 -8.44
C LEU A 76 -5.76 2.33 -8.90
N LEU A 77 -6.85 2.61 -8.19
CA LEU A 77 -8.18 2.12 -8.56
C LEU A 77 -8.56 2.57 -9.99
N ASP A 78 -8.32 3.84 -10.30
CA ASP A 78 -8.55 4.39 -11.64
C ASP A 78 -7.73 3.65 -12.71
N LEU A 79 -6.44 3.37 -12.44
CA LEU A 79 -5.56 2.67 -13.38
C LEU A 79 -6.06 1.25 -13.69
N ILE A 80 -6.56 0.53 -12.68
CA ILE A 80 -7.04 -0.85 -12.84
C ILE A 80 -8.53 -0.93 -13.22
N GLY A 81 -9.20 0.21 -13.40
CA GLY A 81 -10.61 0.26 -13.81
C GLY A 81 -11.59 -0.15 -12.71
N HIS A 82 -11.20 0.00 -11.44
CA HIS A 82 -12.04 -0.29 -10.27
C HIS A 82 -12.42 0.99 -9.54
N SER A 83 -13.41 0.88 -8.66
CA SER A 83 -13.78 1.93 -7.71
C SER A 83 -14.05 1.32 -6.35
N ASP A 84 -13.76 2.08 -5.29
CA ASP A 84 -14.11 1.71 -3.92
C ASP A 84 -15.25 2.63 -3.46
N PRO A 85 -16.47 2.10 -3.24
CA PRO A 85 -17.61 2.89 -2.77
C PRO A 85 -17.39 3.55 -1.40
N SER A 86 -16.45 3.06 -0.60
CA SER A 86 -16.08 3.65 0.69
C SER A 86 -15.17 4.88 0.53
N LEU A 87 -14.57 5.08 -0.66
CA LEU A 87 -13.75 6.24 -0.95
C LEU A 87 -14.64 7.47 -1.22
N SER A 88 -14.43 8.52 -0.45
CA SER A 88 -15.10 9.82 -0.62
C SER A 88 -14.84 10.41 -2.01
N PRO A 89 -15.78 11.19 -2.60
CA PRO A 89 -15.54 11.96 -3.84
C PRO A 89 -14.34 12.90 -3.75
N GLU A 90 -14.02 13.36 -2.54
CA GLU A 90 -12.75 13.99 -2.20
C GLU A 90 -12.00 13.04 -1.26
N PRO A 91 -11.10 12.19 -1.80
CA PRO A 91 -10.39 11.19 -1.00
C PRO A 91 -9.48 11.86 0.05
N PRO A 92 -9.39 11.31 1.27
CA PRO A 92 -8.50 11.84 2.29
C PRO A 92 -7.04 11.72 1.82
N PRO A 93 -6.19 12.72 2.11
CA PRO A 93 -4.79 12.70 1.67
C PRO A 93 -3.91 11.73 2.49
N LEU A 94 -4.36 11.37 3.69
CA LEU A 94 -3.70 10.43 4.60
C LEU A 94 -4.61 9.22 4.80
N TYR A 95 -4.09 8.02 4.56
CA TYR A 95 -4.88 6.80 4.60
C TYR A 95 -3.98 5.57 4.72
N VAL A 96 -4.60 4.45 5.09
CA VAL A 96 -4.07 3.11 4.83
C VAL A 96 -5.06 2.37 3.95
N ALA A 97 -4.56 1.73 2.91
CA ALA A 97 -5.36 0.87 2.04
C ALA A 97 -4.69 -0.49 1.88
N ALA A 98 -5.43 -1.57 2.07
CA ALA A 98 -5.00 -2.92 1.74
C ALA A 98 -5.79 -3.42 0.53
N CYS A 99 -5.09 -3.98 -0.44
CA CYS A 99 -5.66 -4.50 -1.68
C CYS A 99 -5.14 -5.91 -1.96
N ARG A 100 -6.02 -6.80 -2.44
CA ARG A 100 -5.61 -8.05 -3.09
C ARG A 100 -6.52 -8.41 -4.25
N LEU A 101 -5.97 -9.14 -5.22
CA LEU A 101 -6.77 -9.81 -6.24
C LEU A 101 -7.04 -11.26 -5.78
N ALA A 102 -8.30 -11.57 -5.48
CA ALA A 102 -8.72 -12.89 -4.99
C ALA A 102 -9.67 -13.56 -5.98
N LYS A 103 -9.60 -14.90 -6.08
CA LYS A 103 -10.53 -15.67 -6.92
C LYS A 103 -11.74 -16.10 -6.10
N ARG A 104 -12.95 -15.62 -6.44
CA ARG A 104 -14.22 -15.97 -5.78
C ARG A 104 -15.18 -16.55 -6.82
N ALA A 105 -15.71 -17.75 -6.56
CA ALA A 105 -16.71 -18.40 -7.42
C ALA A 105 -16.38 -18.36 -8.94
N ASN A 106 -15.10 -18.52 -9.28
CA ASN A 106 -14.54 -18.48 -10.63
C ASN A 106 -14.34 -17.09 -11.28
N GLU A 107 -14.63 -16.00 -10.56
CA GLU A 107 -14.33 -14.62 -10.96
C GLU A 107 -13.16 -14.05 -10.18
N TRP A 108 -12.43 -13.12 -10.78
CA TRP A 108 -11.39 -12.34 -10.10
C TRP A 108 -12.02 -11.10 -9.49
N LEU A 109 -11.90 -10.95 -8.18
CA LEU A 109 -12.39 -9.80 -7.44
C LEU A 109 -11.22 -9.05 -6.82
N LEU A 110 -11.25 -7.73 -6.94
CA LEU A 110 -10.42 -6.85 -6.14
C LEU A 110 -11.07 -6.73 -4.76
N GLU A 111 -10.43 -7.28 -3.74
CA GLU A 111 -10.83 -7.06 -2.35
C GLU A 111 -10.01 -5.88 -1.79
N THR A 112 -10.72 -4.90 -1.23
CA THR A 112 -10.12 -3.69 -0.66
C THR A 112 -10.54 -3.50 0.80
N TRP A 113 -9.64 -2.88 1.56
CA TRP A 113 -9.92 -2.32 2.87
C TRP A 113 -9.23 -0.96 2.92
N ALA A 114 -9.91 0.10 3.33
CA ALA A 114 -9.32 1.43 3.41
C ALA A 114 -9.81 2.18 4.64
N GLN A 115 -8.93 2.97 5.25
CA GLN A 115 -9.25 3.85 6.36
C GLN A 115 -8.47 5.16 6.26
N SER A 116 -9.15 6.27 6.53
CA SER A 116 -8.51 7.58 6.65
C SER A 116 -7.67 7.68 7.93
N LEU A 117 -6.58 8.44 7.85
CA LEU A 117 -5.73 8.74 9.00
C LEU A 117 -5.94 10.18 9.46
N GLY A 118 -5.90 10.39 10.77
CA GLY A 118 -5.89 11.70 11.40
C GLY A 118 -4.50 12.01 11.99
N LEU A 119 -4.08 13.26 11.92
CA LEU A 119 -2.83 13.69 12.57
C LEU A 119 -2.92 13.51 14.08
N GLY A 120 -1.89 12.89 14.66
CA GLY A 120 -1.85 12.57 16.10
C GLY A 120 -2.80 11.46 16.55
N GLY A 121 -3.49 10.80 15.61
CA GLY A 121 -4.26 9.59 15.90
C GLY A 121 -3.41 8.32 15.74
N SER A 122 -3.84 7.25 16.39
CA SER A 122 -3.23 5.91 16.23
C SER A 122 -3.37 5.38 14.82
N LEU A 123 -2.35 4.64 14.36
CA LEU A 123 -2.40 3.91 13.10
C LEU A 123 -3.28 2.66 13.24
N PRO A 124 -4.06 2.28 12.21
CA PRO A 124 -4.95 1.14 12.29
C PRO A 124 -4.19 -0.19 12.21
N THR A 125 -4.80 -1.24 12.75
CA THR A 125 -4.46 -2.62 12.37
C THR A 125 -5.19 -2.97 11.09
N VAL A 126 -4.46 -3.41 10.07
CA VAL A 126 -5.01 -3.70 8.74
C VAL A 126 -4.77 -5.15 8.33
N PRO A 127 -5.60 -5.75 7.46
CA PRO A 127 -5.35 -7.09 6.98
C PRO A 127 -4.14 -7.12 6.03
N LEU A 128 -3.19 -8.01 6.31
CA LEU A 128 -2.13 -8.39 5.37
C LEU A 128 -2.43 -9.80 4.85
N TRP A 129 -2.92 -9.89 3.61
CA TRP A 129 -3.28 -11.17 3.01
C TRP A 129 -2.04 -11.89 2.47
N LEU A 130 -1.76 -13.08 2.99
CA LEU A 130 -0.62 -13.91 2.58
C LEU A 130 -1.05 -15.04 1.64
N ALA A 131 -2.32 -15.44 1.71
CA ALA A 131 -2.95 -16.40 0.81
C ALA A 131 -4.47 -16.13 0.72
N ASP A 132 -5.18 -16.93 -0.09
CA ASP A 132 -6.63 -16.80 -0.27
C ASP A 132 -7.41 -16.91 1.05
N ASP A 133 -6.96 -17.81 1.93
CA ASP A 133 -7.54 -18.15 3.23
C ASP A 133 -6.69 -17.72 4.44
N LEU A 134 -5.59 -17.00 4.21
CA LEU A 134 -4.68 -16.55 5.27
C LEU A 134 -4.49 -15.03 5.21
N ALA A 135 -4.93 -14.37 6.28
CA ALA A 135 -4.63 -12.98 6.58
C ALA A 135 -3.99 -12.90 7.96
N VAL A 136 -2.96 -12.06 8.10
CA VAL A 136 -2.36 -11.73 9.39
C VAL A 136 -2.66 -10.26 9.72
N PRO A 137 -2.83 -9.90 11.00
CA PRO A 137 -2.96 -8.51 11.39
C PRO A 137 -1.63 -7.78 11.15
N LEU A 138 -1.68 -6.65 10.45
CA LEU A 138 -0.56 -5.72 10.34
C LEU A 138 -0.82 -4.58 11.33
N GLU A 139 -0.21 -4.70 12.51
CA GLU A 139 -0.35 -3.76 13.64
C GLU A 139 0.59 -2.56 13.42
N LEU A 140 0.12 -1.58 12.66
CA LEU A 140 0.94 -0.42 12.25
C LEU A 140 1.34 0.47 13.43
N ASP A 141 0.45 0.67 14.41
CA ASP A 141 0.70 1.52 15.58
C ASP A 141 1.80 0.92 16.46
N ASP A 142 1.65 -0.36 16.84
CA ASP A 142 2.61 -1.06 17.67
C ASP A 142 4.00 -1.12 17.00
N SER A 143 4.03 -1.36 15.68
CA SER A 143 5.26 -1.36 14.89
C SER A 143 5.93 0.03 14.86
N TYR A 144 5.13 1.09 14.75
CA TYR A 144 5.60 2.48 14.76
C TYR A 144 6.16 2.86 16.13
N GLU A 145 5.40 2.64 17.20
CA GLU A 145 5.81 2.93 18.59
C GLU A 145 7.07 2.16 18.98
N GLN A 146 7.15 0.88 18.60
CA GLN A 146 8.35 0.08 18.82
C GLN A 146 9.57 0.67 18.09
N SER A 147 9.38 1.10 16.84
CA SER A 147 10.45 1.73 16.05
C SER A 147 10.89 3.07 16.65
N CYS A 148 9.96 3.91 17.09
CA CYS A 148 10.25 5.16 17.80
C CYS A 148 11.05 4.90 19.09
N GLY A 149 10.64 3.92 19.89
CA GLY A 149 11.37 3.50 21.09
C GLY A 149 12.81 3.04 20.80
N ILE A 150 13.02 2.27 19.73
CA ILE A 150 14.37 1.84 19.29
C ILE A 150 15.21 3.03 18.84
N LEU A 151 14.62 3.97 18.11
CA LEU A 151 15.31 5.14 17.55
C LEU A 151 15.41 6.31 18.54
N SER A 152 14.90 6.16 19.77
CA SER A 152 14.82 7.23 20.78
C SER A 152 14.10 8.48 20.27
N ILE A 153 13.07 8.28 19.45
CA ILE A 153 12.15 9.33 19.01
C ILE A 153 11.02 9.42 20.05
N PRO A 154 10.74 10.62 20.60
CA PRO A 154 9.70 10.81 21.60
C PRO A 154 8.28 10.71 21.04
#